data_AF-A0A950KAV1-F1
#
_entry.id   AF-A0A950KAV1-F1
#
_cell.length_a   1.000
_cell.length_b   1.000
_cell.length_c   1.000
_cell.angle_alpha   90.00
_cell.angle_beta   90.00
_cell.angle_gamma   90.00
#
_symmetry.space_group_name_H-M   'P 1'
#
loop_
_entity.id
_entity.type
_entity.pdbx_description
1 polymer ?
#
loop_
_entity_poly.entity_id
_entity_poly.type
_entity_poly.pdbx_seq_one_letter_code
_entity_poly.pdbx_strand_id
1 'polypeptide(L)' 'DHRDVLLRRYFQGLSIREIAAASGDSEKAVESRLHRAREALKENLIRGDANER' A
#
# COMPACT_ATOMS: atom_id res chain seq x y z
N ASP A 1 0.55 4.66 -7.49
CA ASP A 1 -0.39 5.17 -6.47
C ASP A 1 -0.31 4.30 -5.21
N HIS A 2 -0.36 4.90 -4.01
CA HIS A 2 -0.39 4.18 -2.72
C HIS A 2 -1.70 3.39 -2.53
N ARG A 3 -2.83 3.90 -3.02
CA ARG A 3 -4.12 3.21 -2.87
C ARG A 3 -4.17 1.93 -3.69
N ASP A 4 -3.76 2.01 -4.95
CA ASP A 4 -3.74 0.88 -5.87
C ASP A 4 -2.92 -0.32 -5.34
N VAL A 5 -1.71 -0.07 -4.80
CA VAL A 5 -0.85 -1.15 -4.30
C VAL A 5 -1.45 -1.85 -3.07
N LEU A 6 -2.18 -1.12 -2.22
CA LEU A 6 -2.88 -1.68 -1.07
C LEU A 6 -4.08 -2.53 -1.51
N LEU A 7 -4.87 -2.06 -2.47
CA LEU A 7 -6.01 -2.81 -3.00
C LEU A 7 -5.59 -4.13 -3.63
N ARG A 8 -4.59 -4.08 -4.50
CA ARG A 8 -4.02 -5.28 -5.15
C ARG A 8 -3.50 -6.28 -4.13
N ARG A 9 -2.76 -5.82 -3.11
CA ARG A 9 -2.15 -6.71 -2.12
C ARG A 9 -3.16 -7.33 -1.16
N TYR A 10 -4.06 -6.52 -0.60
CA TYR A 10 -4.89 -6.92 0.53
C TYR A 10 -6.32 -7.32 0.16
N PHE A 11 -6.87 -6.80 -0.95
CA PHE A 11 -8.23 -7.11 -1.38
C PHE A 11 -8.27 -8.08 -2.55
N GLN A 12 -7.32 -7.99 -3.48
CA GLN A 12 -7.21 -8.91 -4.61
C GLN A 12 -6.26 -10.08 -4.31
N GLY A 13 -5.52 -10.04 -3.20
CA GLY A 13 -4.63 -11.13 -2.76
C GLY A 13 -3.36 -11.30 -3.60
N LEU A 14 -3.04 -10.36 -4.50
CA LEU A 14 -1.87 -10.47 -5.37
C LEU A 14 -0.56 -10.47 -4.56
N SER A 15 0.41 -11.24 -5.05
CA SER A 15 1.80 -11.22 -4.56
C SER A 15 2.55 -9.98 -5.05
N ILE A 16 3.70 -9.68 -4.42
CA ILE A 16 4.58 -8.57 -4.83
C ILE A 16 4.98 -8.72 -6.31
N ARG A 17 5.29 -9.94 -6.74
CA ARG A 17 5.68 -10.26 -8.11
C ARG A 17 4.56 -9.97 -9.10
N GLU A 18 3.34 -10.42 -8.82
CA GLU A 18 2.18 -10.18 -9.70
C GLU A 18 1.87 -8.68 -9.80
N ILE A 19 1.99 -7.96 -8.70
CA ILE A 19 1.81 -6.51 -8.68
C ILE A 19 2.89 -5.84 -9.54
N ALA A 20 4.16 -6.21 -9.37
CA ALA A 20 5.29 -5.68 -10.12
C ALA A 20 5.11 -5.91 -11.64
N ALA A 21 4.74 -7.13 -12.03
CA ALA A 21 4.44 -7.47 -13.42
C ALA A 21 3.27 -6.65 -13.97
N ALA A 22 2.18 -6.49 -13.20
CA ALA A 22 1.00 -5.77 -13.63
C ALA A 22 1.19 -4.23 -13.68
N SER A 23 2.14 -3.67 -12.92
CA SER A 23 2.42 -2.24 -12.88
C SER A 23 3.67 -1.82 -13.68
N GLY A 24 4.40 -2.77 -14.27
CA GLY A 24 5.65 -2.48 -14.99
C GLY A 24 6.79 -2.01 -14.08
N ASP A 25 6.75 -2.37 -12.79
CA ASP A 25 7.74 -1.99 -11.79
C ASP A 25 8.64 -3.18 -11.41
N SER A 26 9.71 -2.91 -10.65
CA SER A 26 10.46 -3.97 -9.96
C SER A 26 9.78 -4.40 -8.66
N GLU A 27 10.00 -5.64 -8.22
CA GLU A 27 9.51 -6.13 -6.92
C GLU A 27 9.95 -5.20 -5.77
N LYS A 28 11.20 -4.74 -5.77
CA LYS A 28 11.74 -3.78 -4.78
C LYS A 28 11.02 -2.44 -4.77
N ALA A 29 10.63 -1.93 -5.94
CA ALA A 29 9.84 -0.70 -6.04
C ALA A 29 8.43 -0.88 -5.45
N VAL A 30 7.81 -2.04 -5.69
CA VAL A 30 6.51 -2.39 -5.10
C VAL A 30 6.60 -2.54 -3.59
N GLU A 31 7.62 -3.20 -3.05
CA GLU A 31 7.85 -3.31 -1.60
C GLU A 31 7.99 -1.94 -0.93
N SER A 32 8.84 -1.07 -1.49
CA SER A 32 9.03 0.29 -0.99
C SER A 32 7.74 1.11 -1.06
N ARG A 33 6.96 0.95 -2.13
CA ARG A 33 5.66 1.62 -2.28
C ARG A 33 4.65 1.11 -1.26
N LEU A 34 4.59 -0.20 -1.02
CA LEU A 34 3.74 -0.81 0.00
C LEU A 34 4.08 -0.33 1.41
N HIS A 35 5.38 -0.23 1.72
CA HIS A 35 5.82 0.30 3.01
C HIS A 35 5.31 1.73 3.22
N ARG A 36 5.58 2.64 2.27
CA ARG A 36 5.10 4.03 2.35
C ARG A 36 3.58 4.14 2.38
N ALA A 37 2.88 3.31 1.61
CA ALA A 37 1.42 3.28 1.61
C ALA A 37 0.84 2.86 2.97
N ARG A 38 1.46 1.88 3.65
CA ARG A 38 1.07 1.48 5.02
C ARG A 38 1.34 2.57 6.05
N GLU A 39 2.50 3.23 6.00
CA GLU A 39 2.81 4.32 6.91
C GLU A 39 1.83 5.49 6.75
N ALA A 40 1.53 5.87 5.51
CA ALA A 40 0.53 6.90 5.22
C ALA A 40 -0.88 6.50 5.71
N LEU A 41 -1.28 5.24 5.54
CA LEU A 41 -2.55 4.74 6.06
C LEU A 41 -2.59 4.78 7.59
N LYS A 42 -1.52 4.32 8.25
CA LYS A 42 -1.37 4.34 9.70
C LYS A 42 -1.46 5.75 10.26
N GLU A 43 -0.74 6.70 9.65
CA GLU A 43 -0.78 8.10 10.09
C GLU A 43 -2.19 8.69 9.98
N ASN A 44 -2.90 8.41 8.88
CA ASN A 44 -4.27 8.89 8.71
C ASN A 44 -5.24 8.27 9.72
N LEU A 45 -5.10 6.98 10.04
CA LEU A 45 -5.93 6.33 11.06
C LEU A 45 -5.64 6.87 12.45
N ILE A 46 -4.37 7.02 12.84
CA ILE A 46 -3.99 7.57 14.14
C ILE A 46 -4.45 9.03 14.27
N ARG A 47 -4.27 9.84 13.22
CA ARG A 47 -4.71 11.24 13.20
C ARG A 47 -6.24 11.35 13.21
N GLY A 48 -6.93 10.47 12.50
CA GLY A 48 -8.40 10.38 12.50
C GLY A 48 -8.94 10.02 13.87
N ASP A 49 -8.38 8.99 14.51
CA ASP A 49 -8.74 8.57 15.87
C ASP A 49 -8.50 9.66 16.93
N ALA A 50 -7.48 10.50 16.72
CA ALA A 50 -7.17 11.62 17.61
C ALA A 50 -8.12 12.82 17.45
N ASN A 51 -8.87 12.90 16.36
CA ASN A 51 -9.78 14.02 16.07
C ASN A 51 -11.23 13.74 16.50
N GLU A 52 -11.54 12.49 16.86
CA GLU A 52 -12.85 12.04 17.34
C GLU A 52 -12.91 11.85 18.88
N ARG A 53 -11.84 12.19 19.61
CA ARG A 53 -11.76 12.11 21.08
C ARG A 53 -11.60 13.48 21.71
#